data_AF-A0A7C5X8N5-F1
#
_entry.id   AF-A0A7C5X8N5-F1
#
_cell.length_a   1.000
_cell.length_b   1.000
_cell.length_c   1.000
_cell.angle_alpha   90.00
_cell.angle_beta   90.00
_cell.angle_gamma   90.00
#
_symmetry.space_group_name_H-M   'P 1'
#
loop_
_entity.id
_entity.type
_entity.pdbx_description
1 polymer ?
#
loop_
_entity_poly.entity_id
_entity_poly.type
_entity_poly.pdbx_seq_one_letter_code
_entity_poly.pdbx_strand_id
1 'polypeptide(L)'
;MRESFAKVIGLDLAKLKMEDVELLAENLERFLYEELEKRGLTIFDVHIGIDVRVLDVLLVTVDLTVNSPVALGPEILARFDEAIDTALARFEKYLFLSSHSGEGKVSGSPEAPS
;
A
#
# COMPACT_ATOMS: atom_id res chain seq x y z
N MET A 1 13.18 0.83 -23.63
CA MET A 1 12.94 -0.51 -23.06
C MET A 1 11.83 -0.37 -22.01
N ARG A 2 10.97 -1.38 -21.88
CA ARG A 2 9.87 -1.38 -20.92
C ARG A 2 10.07 -2.57 -19.98
N GLU A 3 10.28 -2.27 -18.70
CA GLU A 3 10.35 -3.27 -17.63
C GLU A 3 9.03 -3.24 -16.85
N SER A 4 8.50 -4.40 -16.48
CA SER A 4 7.26 -4.53 -15.72
C SER A 4 7.46 -5.38 -14.47
N PHE A 5 6.98 -4.88 -13.34
CA PHE A 5 7.02 -5.54 -12.03
C PHE A 5 5.59 -5.77 -11.57
N ALA A 6 5.26 -7.01 -11.19
CA ALA A 6 3.94 -7.34 -10.68
C ALA A 6 4.07 -8.06 -9.33
N LYS A 7 3.42 -7.52 -8.30
CA LYS A 7 3.37 -8.16 -6.97
C LYS A 7 1.93 -8.27 -6.47
N VAL A 8 1.59 -9.46 -5.97
CA VAL A 8 0.27 -9.79 -5.44
C VAL A 8 0.39 -10.16 -3.97
N ILE A 9 -0.42 -9.54 -3.12
CA ILE A 9 -0.51 -9.85 -1.69
C ILE A 9 -1.98 -10.11 -1.32
N GLY A 10 -2.21 -11.18 -0.56
CA GLY A 10 -3.50 -11.45 0.08
C GLY A 10 -3.47 -11.02 1.55
N LEU A 11 -4.42 -10.17 1.94
CA LEU A 11 -4.58 -9.66 3.30
C LEU A 11 -5.92 -10.14 3.89
N ASP A 12 -5.93 -10.56 5.15
CA ASP A 12 -7.13 -11.09 5.80
C ASP A 12 -8.17 -9.98 6.08
N LEU A 13 -9.40 -10.16 5.58
CA LEU A 13 -10.51 -9.21 5.73
C LEU A 13 -10.99 -9.05 7.16
N ALA A 14 -10.76 -10.05 8.04
CA ALA A 14 -11.15 -9.95 9.45
C ALA A 14 -10.47 -8.79 10.17
N LYS A 15 -9.38 -8.26 9.59
CA LYS A 15 -8.59 -7.13 10.11
C LYS A 15 -8.91 -5.81 9.42
N LEU A 16 -9.90 -5.75 8.54
CA LEU A 16 -10.24 -4.54 7.78
C LEU A 16 -11.63 -4.05 8.19
N LYS A 17 -11.69 -2.83 8.74
CA LYS A 17 -12.93 -2.04 8.63
C LYS A 17 -13.13 -1.78 7.14
N MET A 18 -14.36 -1.82 6.65
CA MET A 18 -14.68 -1.52 5.25
C MET A 18 -14.34 -0.05 4.93
N GLU A 19 -13.05 0.24 4.75
CA GLU A 19 -12.58 1.46 4.11
C GLU A 19 -12.91 1.36 2.62
N ASP A 20 -13.11 2.52 1.99
CA ASP A 20 -13.34 2.56 0.55
C ASP A 20 -12.11 1.96 -0.18
N VAL A 21 -12.36 1.01 -1.08
CA VAL A 21 -11.32 0.33 -1.85
C VAL A 21 -10.49 1.34 -2.66
N GLU A 22 -11.11 2.44 -3.08
CA GLU A 22 -10.44 3.54 -3.77
C GLU A 22 -9.42 4.23 -2.84
N LEU A 23 -9.80 4.51 -1.59
CA LEU A 23 -8.91 5.13 -0.60
C LEU A 23 -7.74 4.21 -0.24
N LEU A 24 -7.96 2.90 -0.22
CA LEU A 24 -6.90 1.90 -0.01
C LEU A 24 -5.87 1.94 -1.15
N ALA A 25 -6.33 2.00 -2.40
CA ALA A 25 -5.47 2.12 -3.56
C ALA A 25 -4.68 3.44 -3.54
N GLU A 26 -5.32 4.57 -3.26
CA GLU A 26 -4.67 5.88 -3.17
C GLU A 26 -3.59 5.93 -2.07
N ASN A 27 -3.88 5.35 -0.90
CA ASN A 27 -2.92 5.28 0.20
C ASN A 27 -1.69 4.45 -0.17
N LEU A 28 -1.90 3.30 -0.82
CA LEU A 28 -0.79 2.46 -1.29
C LEU A 28 0.00 3.15 -2.40
N GLU A 29 -0.66 3.82 -3.33
CA GLU A 29 -0.01 4.61 -4.39
C GLU A 29 0.91 5.67 -3.78
N ARG A 30 0.41 6.42 -2.80
CA ARG A 30 1.21 7.42 -2.08
C ARG A 30 2.43 6.78 -1.40
N PHE A 31 2.25 5.64 -0.72
CA PHE A 31 3.38 4.96 -0.07
C PHE A 31 4.42 4.48 -1.09
N LEU A 32 4.00 3.98 -2.25
CA LEU A 32 4.90 3.59 -3.34
C LEU A 32 5.67 4.81 -3.86
N TYR A 33 5.01 5.91 -4.17
CA TYR A 33 5.69 7.13 -4.61
C TYR A 33 6.73 7.63 -3.59
N GLU A 34 6.38 7.65 -2.30
CA GLU A 34 7.32 8.05 -1.24
C GLU A 34 8.54 7.12 -1.19
N GLU A 35 8.37 5.81 -1.34
CA GLU A 35 9.49 4.86 -1.30
C GLU A 35 10.37 4.93 -2.57
N LEU A 36 9.77 5.22 -3.73
CA LEU A 36 10.49 5.47 -4.98
C LEU A 36 11.29 6.77 -4.90
N GLU A 37 10.70 7.84 -4.38
CA GLU A 37 11.36 9.15 -4.21
C GLU A 37 12.54 9.07 -3.25
N LYS A 38 12.36 8.45 -2.08
CA LYS A 38 13.45 8.23 -1.10
C LYS A 38 14.66 7.50 -1.68
N ARG A 39 14.42 6.64 -2.68
CA ARG A 39 15.47 5.88 -3.38
C ARG A 39 15.97 6.59 -4.63
N GLY A 40 15.43 7.74 -4.99
CA GLY A 40 15.81 8.47 -6.20
C GLY A 40 15.45 7.72 -7.49
N LEU A 41 14.41 6.89 -7.46
CA LEU A 41 13.91 6.14 -8.62
C LEU A 41 12.91 6.94 -9.45
N THR A 42 12.48 8.11 -8.97
CA THR A 42 11.63 9.06 -9.71
C THR A 42 12.34 9.74 -10.89
N ILE A 43 13.66 9.51 -11.05
CA ILE A 43 14.40 9.90 -12.26
C ILE A 43 13.97 9.11 -13.50
N PHE A 44 13.35 7.94 -13.29
CA PHE A 44 12.78 7.12 -14.35
C PHE A 44 11.34 7.55 -14.61
N ASP A 45 10.89 7.34 -15.85
CA ASP A 45 9.48 7.48 -16.19
C ASP A 45 8.74 6.22 -15.72
N VAL A 46 8.02 6.35 -14.60
CA VAL A 46 7.42 5.25 -13.86
C VAL A 46 5.90 5.39 -13.88
N HIS A 47 5.21 4.35 -14.36
CA HIS A 47 3.77 4.23 -14.28
C HIS A 47 3.40 3.16 -13.25
N ILE A 48 2.54 3.53 -12.30
CA ILE A 48 2.05 2.65 -11.25
C ILE A 48 0.59 2.31 -11.54
N GLY A 49 0.28 1.02 -11.62
CA GLY A 49 -1.09 0.50 -11.65
C GLY A 49 -1.36 -0.25 -10.35
N ILE A 50 -2.45 0.08 -9.67
CA ILE A 50 -2.87 -0.61 -8.45
C ILE A 50 -4.28 -1.14 -8.66
N ASP A 51 -4.46 -2.42 -8.37
CA ASP A 51 -5.75 -3.11 -8.43
C ASP A 51 -6.00 -3.77 -7.07
N VAL A 52 -7.10 -3.37 -6.43
CA VAL A 52 -7.51 -3.88 -5.13
C VAL A 52 -8.85 -4.58 -5.28
N ARG A 53 -8.92 -5.85 -4.87
CA ARG A 53 -10.14 -6.66 -4.96
C ARG A 53 -10.48 -7.27 -3.61
N VAL A 54 -11.75 -7.19 -3.24
CA VAL A 54 -12.28 -7.85 -2.05
C VAL A 54 -12.95 -9.15 -2.49
N LEU A 55 -12.38 -10.28 -2.08
CA LEU A 55 -12.98 -11.61 -2.23
C LEU A 55 -13.23 -12.18 -0.82
N ASP A 56 -12.69 -13.35 -0.49
CA ASP A 56 -12.57 -13.85 0.90
C ASP A 56 -11.38 -13.22 1.65
N VAL A 57 -10.45 -12.64 0.88
CA VAL A 57 -9.29 -11.87 1.32
C VAL A 57 -9.23 -10.57 0.51
N LEU A 58 -8.57 -9.54 1.04
CA LEU A 58 -8.20 -8.35 0.28
C LEU A 58 -6.99 -8.69 -0.59
N LEU A 59 -7.21 -8.78 -1.90
CA LEU A 59 -6.16 -8.98 -2.88
C LEU A 59 -5.68 -7.63 -3.37
N VAL A 60 -4.38 -7.38 -3.26
CA VAL A 60 -3.73 -6.16 -3.75
C VAL A 60 -2.71 -6.54 -4.80
N THR A 61 -2.85 -5.97 -5.99
CA THR A 61 -1.92 -6.11 -7.10
C THR A 61 -1.27 -4.76 -7.38
N VAL A 62 0.06 -4.74 -7.43
CA VAL A 62 0.84 -3.57 -7.86
C VAL A 62 1.53 -3.94 -9.16
N ASP A 63 1.22 -3.22 -10.23
CA ASP A 63 1.95 -3.22 -11.50
C ASP A 63 2.79 -1.95 -11.59
N LEU A 64 4.08 -2.12 -11.85
CA LEU A 64 5.03 -1.03 -12.00
C LEU A 64 5.66 -1.16 -13.37
N THR A 65 5.40 -0.18 -14.23
CA THR A 65 5.98 -0.11 -15.57
C THR A 65 7.02 1.01 -15.61
N VAL A 66 8.26 0.68 -15.97
CA VAL A 66 9.35 1.65 -16.06
C VAL A 66 9.78 1.82 -17.51
N ASN A 67 9.67 3.05 -18.02
CA ASN A 67 10.16 3.43 -19.33
C ASN A 67 11.57 4.01 -19.19
N SER A 68 12.54 3.37 -19.84
CA SER A 68 13.93 3.82 -19.84
C SER A 68 14.53 3.75 -21.25
N PRO A 69 15.37 4.74 -21.65
CA PRO A 69 16.10 4.69 -22.91
C PRO A 69 17.13 3.54 -22.95
N VAL A 70 17.54 3.04 -21.78
CA VAL A 70 18.52 1.95 -21.61
C VAL A 70 17.95 0.82 -20.77
N ALA A 71 18.52 -0.37 -20.91
CA ALA A 71 18.19 -1.48 -20.02
C ALA A 71 18.54 -1.16 -18.58
N LEU A 72 17.64 -1.47 -17.65
CA LEU A 72 17.90 -1.31 -16.23
C LEU A 72 18.84 -2.42 -15.76
N GLY A 73 19.89 -2.03 -15.04
CA GLY A 73 20.80 -3.00 -14.42
C GLY A 73 20.12 -3.74 -13.26
N PRO A 74 20.61 -4.93 -12.88
CA PRO A 74 20.02 -5.74 -11.80
C PRO A 74 19.97 -5.01 -10.46
N GLU A 75 20.93 -4.12 -10.19
CA GLU A 75 20.93 -3.29 -8.98
C GLU A 75 19.75 -2.31 -8.94
N ILE A 76 19.35 -1.74 -10.08
CA ILE A 76 18.20 -0.84 -10.15
C ILE A 76 16.89 -1.62 -10.02
N LEU A 77 16.79 -2.77 -10.68
CA LEU A 77 15.64 -3.68 -10.55
C LEU A 77 15.42 -4.09 -9.10
N ALA A 78 16.49 -4.48 -8.38
CA ALA A 78 16.41 -4.84 -6.96
C ALA A 78 15.94 -3.68 -6.06
N ARG A 79 16.26 -2.43 -6.42
CA ARG A 79 15.80 -1.25 -5.68
C ARG A 79 14.32 -0.95 -5.93
N PHE A 80 13.80 -1.24 -7.11
CA PHE A 80 12.36 -1.19 -7.38
C PHE A 80 11.62 -2.25 -6.55
N ASP A 81 12.10 -3.49 -6.54
CA ASP A 81 11.53 -4.56 -5.72
C ASP A 81 11.52 -4.19 -4.24
N GLU A 82 12.63 -3.67 -3.70
CA GLU A 82 12.71 -3.22 -2.31
C GLU A 82 11.73 -2.07 -1.99
N ALA A 83 11.54 -1.14 -2.93
CA ALA A 83 10.57 -0.04 -2.77
C ALA A 83 9.14 -0.57 -2.68
N ILE A 84 8.77 -1.52 -3.55
CA ILE A 84 7.46 -2.18 -3.55
C ILE A 84 7.25 -2.92 -2.23
N ASP A 85 8.24 -3.68 -1.79
CA ASP A 85 8.18 -4.47 -0.55
C ASP A 85 8.01 -3.58 0.68
N THR A 86 8.75 -2.47 0.74
CA THR A 86 8.68 -1.52 1.85
C THR A 86 7.33 -0.81 1.88
N ALA A 87 6.81 -0.41 0.73
CA ALA A 87 5.51 0.25 0.63
C ALA A 87 4.37 -0.69 1.04
N LEU A 88 4.40 -1.95 0.60
CA LEU A 88 3.41 -2.96 0.96
C LEU A 88 3.46 -3.30 2.46
N ALA A 89 4.65 -3.44 3.04
CA ALA A 89 4.79 -3.67 4.48
C ALA A 89 4.27 -2.48 5.31
N ARG A 90 4.46 -1.25 4.82
CA ARG A 90 3.89 -0.04 5.44
C ARG A 90 2.37 0.01 5.29
N PHE A 91 1.86 -0.39 4.14
CA PHE A 91 0.43 -0.48 3.89
C PHE A 91 -0.25 -1.50 4.81
N GLU A 92 0.32 -2.70 4.97
CA GLU A 92 -0.20 -3.70 5.90
C GLU A 92 -0.26 -3.17 7.35
N LYS A 93 0.78 -2.46 7.80
CA LYS A 93 0.80 -1.81 9.13
C LYS A 93 -0.27 -0.72 9.26
N TYR A 94 -0.49 0.07 8.20
CA TYR A 94 -1.54 1.09 8.18
C TYR A 94 -2.92 0.45 8.40
N LEU A 95 -3.23 -0.64 7.69
CA LEU A 95 -4.51 -1.34 7.84
C LEU A 95 -4.69 -1.93 9.24
N PHE A 96 -3.62 -2.46 9.84
CA PHE A 96 -3.66 -2.97 11.21
C PHE A 96 -4.01 -1.86 12.24
N LEU A 97 -3.43 -0.67 12.10
CA LEU A 97 -3.63 0.44 13.03
C LEU A 97 -5.02 1.09 12.87
N SER A 98 -5.50 1.27 11.63
CA SER A 98 -6.84 1.81 11.34
C SER A 98 -7.96 0.96 11.96
N SER A 99 -7.74 -0.36 12.05
CA SER A 99 -8.70 -1.28 12.67
C SER A 99 -8.80 -1.13 14.19
N HIS A 100 -7.74 -0.70 14.87
CA HIS A 100 -7.74 -0.51 16.33
C HIS A 100 -8.20 0.88 16.82
N SER A 101 -8.24 1.91 15.96
CA SER A 101 -8.68 3.27 16.36
C SER A 101 -10.21 3.42 16.62
N GLY A 102 -10.96 2.32 16.74
CA GLY A 102 -12.41 2.33 17.05
C GLY A 102 -12.76 1.99 18.50
N GLU A 103 -11.82 1.52 19.32
CA GLU A 103 -12.06 1.19 20.73
C GLU A 103 -11.43 2.26 21.63
N GLY A 104 -12.17 3.34 21.89
CA GLY A 104 -11.63 4.39 22.77
C GLY A 104 -12.52 5.60 22.97
N LYS A 105 -13.76 5.41 23.43
CA LYS A 105 -14.48 6.30 24.36
C LYS A 105 -15.85 5.70 24.73
N VAL A 106 -15.84 4.76 25.68
CA VAL A 106 -16.98 4.55 26.57
C VAL A 106 -16.46 4.80 27.97
N SER A 107 -16.69 6.01 28.48
CA SER A 107 -16.76 6.23 29.92
C SER A 107 -18.05 6.98 30.15
N GLY A 108 -19.12 6.22 30.39
CA GLY A 108 -20.36 6.75 30.91
C GLY A 108 -20.08 7.42 32.25
N SER A 109 -20.51 8.66 32.41
CA SER A 109 -20.68 9.23 33.74
C SER A 109 -21.97 8.63 34.31
N PRO A 110 -21.95 8.04 35.52
CA PRO A 110 -23.14 7.49 36.13
C PRO A 110 -24.10 8.63 36.48
N GLU A 111 -25.37 8.39 36.19
CA GLU A 111 -26.53 9.15 36.66
C GLU A 111 -26.45 9.28 38.19
N ALA A 112 -26.39 10.52 38.69
CA ALA A 112 -26.58 10.79 40.11
C ALA A 112 -28.08 11.02 40.35
N PRO A 113 -28.75 10.20 41.18
CA PRO A 113 -30.16 10.42 41.48
C PRO A 113 -30.32 11.57 42.49
N SER A 114 -31.32 12.41 42.19
CA SER A 114 -32.12 13.32 43.04
C SER A 114 -31.45 14.11 44.16
#